data_AF-A0A2T5YDT8-F1
#
_entry.id   AF-A0A2T5YDT8-F1
#
_cell.length_a   1.000
_cell.length_b   1.000
_cell.length_c   1.000
_cell.angle_alpha   90.00
_cell.angle_beta   90.00
_cell.angle_gamma   90.00
#
_symmetry.space_group_name_H-M   'P 1'
#
loop_
_entity.id
_entity.type
_entity.pdbx_description
1 polymer ?
#
loop_
_entity_poly.entity_id
_entity_poly.type
_entity_poly.pdbx_seq_one_letter_code
_entity_poly.pdbx_strand_id
1 'polypeptide(L)'
;MNIKILGGGTGTYANRGSSAALVNYLQHEDLERLREGQATEPFFDQERDRVSAREAIYRLDHNKGQLGKNDAKFYALIVSPSEKELRHLGETKEEQARALKAYVREEVLPAYAANFNKGLTAKDILYYGKVHHERDDEVGEQMHAHLIVSRKDVANKVKLSPMTNHRATGKGAVRGGFDREAFVSACEERFDRQTGYKREPQESFAYCRALKKGDVEAIRQQARERAALEAQRKQQEKQAEKMKQQQEQKQAQELGRRQNRGIRR
;
A
#
# COMPACT_ATOMS: atom_id res chain seq x y z
N MET A 1 6.52 2.29 3.63
CA MET A 1 5.27 2.58 2.93
C MET A 1 4.53 3.65 3.71
N ASN A 2 4.20 4.79 3.10
CA ASN A 2 3.44 5.85 3.76
C ASN A 2 2.02 5.90 3.19
N ILE A 3 1.03 5.79 4.08
CA ILE A 3 -0.38 5.84 3.69
C ILE A 3 -1.12 6.85 4.54
N LYS A 4 -1.80 7.81 3.90
CA LYS A 4 -2.58 8.85 4.55
C LYS A 4 -4.04 8.77 4.13
N ILE A 5 -4.94 8.83 5.11
CA ILE A 5 -6.38 8.98 4.88
C ILE A 5 -6.74 10.41 5.23
N LEU A 6 -7.27 11.14 4.26
CA LEU A 6 -7.66 12.54 4.37
C LEU A 6 -9.17 12.69 4.16
N GLY A 7 -9.73 13.68 4.82
CA GLY A 7 -11.14 14.03 4.72
C GLY A 7 -11.60 14.91 5.86
N GLY A 8 -12.69 15.63 5.63
CA GLY A 8 -13.25 16.61 6.56
C GLY A 8 -12.79 18.04 6.29
N GLY A 9 -13.32 18.98 7.07
CA GLY A 9 -12.91 20.39 7.04
C GLY A 9 -13.25 21.17 5.76
N THR A 10 -12.44 22.20 5.51
CA THR A 10 -12.41 23.10 4.34
C THR A 10 -11.14 22.84 3.51
N GLY A 11 -11.08 23.35 2.26
CA GLY A 11 -9.93 23.18 1.36
C GLY A 11 -10.05 22.01 0.40
N THR A 12 -8.95 21.61 -0.24
CA THR A 12 -8.90 20.65 -1.35
C THR A 12 -9.49 19.27 -1.02
N TYR A 13 -9.33 18.82 0.22
CA TYR A 13 -9.83 17.52 0.69
C TYR A 13 -11.19 17.61 1.40
N ALA A 14 -11.88 18.76 1.30
CA ALA A 14 -13.22 18.93 1.84
C ALA A 14 -14.18 17.96 1.15
N ASN A 15 -14.82 17.12 1.95
CA ASN A 15 -15.50 15.93 1.44
C ASN A 15 -17.01 15.92 1.66
N ARG A 16 -17.62 17.03 2.09
CA ARG A 16 -19.08 17.11 2.29
C ARG A 16 -19.85 17.41 1.00
N GLY A 17 -19.18 17.99 0.01
CA GLY A 17 -19.72 18.40 -1.27
C GLY A 17 -19.28 17.49 -2.43
N SER A 18 -19.21 18.07 -3.62
CA SER A 18 -18.74 17.42 -4.84
C SER A 18 -17.25 17.05 -4.74
N SER A 19 -16.88 15.93 -5.36
CA SER A 19 -15.50 15.50 -5.57
C SER A 19 -14.75 16.35 -6.62
N ALA A 20 -15.44 17.21 -7.37
CA ALA A 20 -14.87 18.00 -8.47
C ALA A 20 -13.65 18.82 -8.06
N ALA A 21 -13.66 19.46 -6.87
CA ALA A 21 -12.52 20.24 -6.41
C ALA A 21 -11.25 19.39 -6.26
N LEU A 22 -11.37 18.20 -5.66
CA LEU A 22 -10.25 17.28 -5.50
C LEU A 22 -9.85 16.65 -6.84
N VAL A 23 -10.80 16.19 -7.64
CA VAL A 23 -10.51 15.62 -8.97
C VAL A 23 -9.75 16.62 -9.83
N ASN A 24 -10.21 17.87 -9.90
CA ASN A 24 -9.55 18.92 -10.68
C ASN A 24 -8.17 19.27 -10.13
N TYR A 25 -8.01 19.32 -8.80
CA TYR A 25 -6.70 19.53 -8.17
C TYR A 25 -5.71 18.44 -8.60
N LEU A 26 -6.12 17.18 -8.59
CA LEU A 26 -5.26 16.07 -9.02
C LEU A 26 -4.87 16.13 -10.51
N GLN A 27 -5.53 16.95 -11.32
CA GLN A 27 -5.15 17.13 -12.73
C GLN A 27 -4.05 18.17 -12.94
N HIS A 28 -3.55 18.87 -11.91
CA HIS A 28 -2.51 19.89 -12.10
C HIS A 28 -1.24 19.32 -12.74
N GLU A 29 -0.84 18.11 -12.38
CA GLU A 29 0.40 17.49 -12.89
C GLU A 29 0.26 17.11 -14.36
N ASP A 30 -0.96 16.79 -14.83
CA ASP A 30 -1.19 16.54 -16.26
C ASP A 30 -0.81 17.76 -17.10
N LEU A 31 -1.07 18.97 -16.59
CA LEU A 31 -0.74 20.21 -17.29
C LEU A 31 0.78 20.41 -17.37
N GLU A 32 1.52 20.06 -16.32
CA GLU A 32 2.98 20.14 -16.29
C GLU A 32 3.60 19.10 -17.23
N ARG A 33 3.13 17.85 -17.17
CA ARG A 33 3.56 16.77 -18.08
C ARG A 33 3.34 17.13 -19.54
N LEU A 34 2.17 17.69 -19.87
CA LEU A 34 1.89 18.17 -21.23
C LEU A 34 2.83 19.29 -21.68
N ARG A 35 3.19 20.22 -20.78
CA ARG A 35 4.18 21.28 -21.08
C ARG A 35 5.56 20.70 -21.36
N GLU A 36 5.91 19.59 -20.72
CA GLU A 36 7.15 18.85 -20.93
C GLU A 36 7.08 17.85 -22.11
N GLY A 37 5.97 17.81 -22.85
CA GLY A 37 5.78 16.88 -23.97
C GLY A 37 5.55 15.42 -23.56
N GLN A 38 5.26 15.17 -22.28
CA GLN A 38 4.95 13.85 -21.73
C GLN A 38 3.46 13.53 -21.82
N ALA A 39 3.12 12.24 -21.84
CA ALA A 39 1.73 11.79 -21.77
C ALA A 39 1.12 12.09 -20.39
N THR A 40 -0.16 12.48 -20.38
CA THR A 40 -0.95 12.61 -19.15
C THR A 40 -1.21 11.27 -18.51
N GLU A 41 -1.37 11.27 -17.19
CA GLU A 41 -1.59 10.05 -16.42
C GLU A 41 -3.09 9.91 -16.10
N PRO A 42 -3.89 9.16 -16.84
CA PRO A 42 -5.35 9.15 -16.65
C PRO A 42 -5.75 8.61 -15.27
N PHE A 43 -6.98 8.90 -14.83
CA PHE A 43 -7.52 8.22 -13.67
C PHE A 43 -7.69 6.72 -13.97
N PHE A 44 -7.62 5.89 -12.93
CA PHE A 44 -7.86 4.46 -13.00
C PHE A 44 -8.88 4.04 -11.93
N ASP A 45 -9.49 2.87 -12.10
CA ASP A 45 -10.33 2.23 -11.09
C ASP A 45 -9.94 0.76 -10.92
N GLN A 46 -10.80 -0.05 -10.30
CA GLN A 46 -10.54 -1.46 -10.01
C GLN A 46 -10.25 -2.29 -11.28
N GLU A 47 -10.78 -1.90 -12.43
CA GLU A 47 -10.77 -2.71 -13.67
C GLU A 47 -10.12 -1.98 -14.84
N ARG A 48 -10.12 -0.65 -14.85
CA ARG A 48 -9.72 0.19 -15.98
C ARG A 48 -8.52 1.05 -15.61
N ASP A 49 -7.53 1.08 -16.51
CA ASP A 49 -6.37 1.98 -16.39
C ASP A 49 -6.63 3.40 -16.88
N ARG A 50 -7.78 3.63 -17.53
CA ARG A 50 -8.15 4.92 -18.12
C ARG A 50 -9.61 5.25 -17.83
N VAL A 51 -9.81 6.31 -17.04
CA VAL A 51 -11.10 6.89 -16.70
C VAL A 51 -10.99 8.40 -16.82
N SER A 52 -12.02 9.05 -17.37
CA SER A 52 -12.05 10.51 -17.46
C SER A 52 -12.36 11.17 -16.11
N ALA A 53 -11.81 12.36 -15.86
CA ALA A 53 -12.16 13.16 -14.70
C ALA A 53 -13.68 13.40 -14.59
N ARG A 54 -14.35 13.66 -15.72
CA ARG A 54 -15.80 13.85 -15.79
C ARG A 54 -16.56 12.61 -15.30
N GLU A 55 -16.13 11.42 -15.71
CA GLU A 55 -16.74 10.17 -15.25
C GLU A 55 -16.51 9.95 -13.76
N ALA A 56 -15.27 10.16 -13.28
CA ALA A 56 -14.93 10.02 -11.86
C ALA A 56 -15.81 10.92 -10.98
N ILE A 57 -15.92 12.20 -11.33
CA ILE A 57 -16.78 13.18 -10.64
C ILE A 57 -18.23 12.71 -10.64
N TYR A 58 -18.75 12.38 -11.83
CA TYR A 58 -20.15 11.96 -11.96
C TYR A 58 -20.45 10.75 -11.08
N ARG A 59 -19.62 9.70 -11.16
CA ARG A 59 -19.85 8.44 -10.45
C ARG A 59 -19.75 8.61 -8.93
N LEU A 60 -18.75 9.35 -8.44
CA LEU A 60 -18.59 9.63 -7.01
C LEU A 60 -19.74 10.50 -6.47
N ASP A 61 -20.10 11.57 -7.17
CA ASP A 61 -21.10 12.54 -6.69
C ASP A 61 -22.53 12.00 -6.70
N HIS A 62 -22.80 10.95 -7.49
CA HIS A 62 -24.07 10.24 -7.52
C HIS A 62 -24.13 9.03 -6.57
N ASN A 63 -22.99 8.56 -6.03
CA ASN A 63 -22.93 7.46 -5.06
C ASN A 63 -23.06 7.95 -3.60
N LYS A 64 -24.16 8.67 -3.31
CA LYS A 64 -24.39 9.34 -2.02
C LYS A 64 -25.67 8.91 -1.29
N GLY A 65 -26.10 7.68 -1.51
CA GLY A 65 -27.36 7.13 -1.00
C GLY A 65 -27.49 7.28 0.51
N GLN A 66 -28.54 7.98 0.95
CA GLN A 66 -28.86 8.27 2.35
C GLN A 66 -27.74 9.02 3.11
N LEU A 67 -26.90 9.78 2.39
CA LEU A 67 -25.96 10.73 3.00
C LEU A 67 -26.58 12.12 3.03
N GLY A 68 -26.61 12.74 4.21
CA GLY A 68 -27.12 14.09 4.40
C GLY A 68 -26.17 15.18 3.85
N LYS A 69 -26.58 16.44 3.96
CA LYS A 69 -25.78 17.59 3.50
C LYS A 69 -24.40 17.67 4.19
N ASN A 70 -24.38 17.42 5.50
CA ASN A 70 -23.16 17.55 6.33
C ASN A 70 -22.32 16.27 6.41
N ASP A 71 -22.81 15.19 5.82
CA ASP A 71 -22.09 13.92 5.74
C ASP A 71 -20.91 14.03 4.79
N ALA A 72 -19.76 13.43 5.14
CA ALA A 72 -18.72 13.13 4.15
C ALA A 72 -19.33 12.31 3.00
N LYS A 73 -18.86 12.52 1.77
CA LYS A 73 -19.29 11.85 0.52
C LYS A 73 -18.20 10.94 -0.01
N PHE A 74 -16.95 11.31 0.20
CA PHE A 74 -15.76 10.54 -0.16
C PHE A 74 -14.65 10.74 0.88
N TYR A 75 -13.56 10.00 0.73
CA TYR A 75 -12.32 10.17 1.47
C TYR A 75 -11.17 10.09 0.46
N ALA A 76 -10.10 10.83 0.72
CA ALA A 76 -8.88 10.70 -0.06
C ALA A 76 -7.94 9.72 0.66
N LEU A 77 -7.30 8.85 -0.10
CA LEU A 77 -6.30 7.92 0.37
C LEU A 77 -5.06 8.12 -0.49
N ILE A 78 -3.95 8.51 0.13
CA ILE A 78 -2.66 8.71 -0.55
C ILE A 78 -1.78 7.52 -0.21
N VAL A 79 -1.31 6.83 -1.24
CA VAL A 79 -0.34 5.73 -1.15
C VAL A 79 0.98 6.21 -1.71
N SER A 80 1.96 6.39 -0.83
CA SER A 80 3.28 6.92 -1.15
C SER A 80 4.34 5.90 -0.74
N PRO A 81 4.79 5.04 -1.67
CA PRO A 81 5.97 4.23 -1.43
C PRO A 81 7.21 5.11 -1.24
N SER A 82 8.20 4.65 -0.47
CA SER A 82 9.51 5.29 -0.38
C SER A 82 10.30 5.10 -1.68
N GLU A 83 11.36 5.88 -1.89
CA GLU A 83 12.25 5.71 -3.04
C GLU A 83 12.78 4.27 -3.18
N LYS A 84 13.18 3.65 -2.05
CA LYS A 84 13.63 2.25 -2.02
C LYS A 84 12.54 1.26 -2.43
N GLU A 85 11.30 1.53 -2.04
CA GLU A 85 10.14 0.73 -2.43
C GLU A 85 9.81 0.91 -3.91
N LEU A 86 9.87 2.14 -4.43
CA LEU A 86 9.67 2.44 -5.85
C LEU A 86 10.69 1.71 -6.72
N ARG A 87 11.97 1.69 -6.33
CA ARG A 87 13.01 0.93 -7.04
C ARG A 87 12.73 -0.58 -7.09
N HIS A 88 11.96 -1.13 -6.15
CA HIS A 88 11.53 -2.53 -6.18
C HIS A 88 10.29 -2.77 -7.07
N LEU A 89 9.53 -1.72 -7.40
CA LEU A 89 8.36 -1.83 -8.27
C LEU A 89 8.71 -1.85 -9.76
N GLY A 90 9.87 -1.32 -10.14
CA GLY A 90 10.35 -1.31 -11.53
C GLY A 90 11.56 -0.42 -11.72
N GLU A 91 12.25 -0.62 -12.85
CA GLU A 91 13.42 0.18 -13.23
C GLU A 91 13.00 1.50 -13.89
N THR A 92 11.88 1.48 -14.61
CA THR A 92 11.33 2.66 -15.30
C THR A 92 10.12 3.25 -14.57
N LYS A 93 9.82 4.53 -14.84
CA LYS A 93 8.64 5.20 -14.28
C LYS A 93 7.34 4.54 -14.71
N GLU A 94 7.28 4.06 -15.94
CA GLU A 94 6.10 3.41 -16.49
C GLU A 94 5.86 2.05 -15.83
N GLU A 95 6.93 1.30 -15.52
CA GLU A 95 6.84 0.05 -14.76
C GLU A 95 6.42 0.30 -13.32
N GLN A 96 7.04 1.27 -12.65
CA GLN A 96 6.69 1.67 -11.29
C GLN A 96 5.22 2.09 -11.18
N ALA A 97 4.73 2.92 -12.10
CA ALA A 97 3.33 3.37 -12.09
C ALA A 97 2.36 2.21 -12.33
N ARG A 98 2.69 1.30 -13.24
CA ARG A 98 1.88 0.09 -13.51
C ARG A 98 1.83 -0.83 -12.30
N ALA A 99 2.99 -1.09 -11.68
CA ALA A 99 3.09 -1.92 -10.49
C ALA A 99 2.42 -1.27 -9.27
N LEU A 100 2.49 0.05 -9.13
CA LEU A 100 1.77 0.80 -8.09
C LEU A 100 0.25 0.70 -8.26
N LYS A 101 -0.28 0.82 -9.49
CA LYS A 101 -1.71 0.59 -9.77
C LYS A 101 -2.12 -0.84 -9.42
N ALA A 102 -1.29 -1.84 -9.78
CA ALA A 102 -1.54 -3.24 -9.44
C ALA A 102 -1.56 -3.47 -7.92
N TYR A 103 -0.55 -2.95 -7.19
CA TYR A 103 -0.50 -2.99 -5.73
C TYR A 103 -1.74 -2.34 -5.08
N VAL A 104 -2.21 -1.20 -5.62
CA VAL A 104 -3.45 -0.57 -5.15
C VAL A 104 -4.65 -1.52 -5.30
N ARG A 105 -4.82 -2.15 -6.47
CA ARG A 105 -5.95 -3.03 -6.80
C ARG A 105 -5.93 -4.35 -6.04
N GLU A 106 -4.75 -4.94 -5.88
CA GLU A 106 -4.54 -6.32 -5.43
C GLU A 106 -4.26 -6.42 -3.93
N GLU A 107 -3.76 -5.35 -3.31
CA GLU A 107 -3.35 -5.40 -1.90
C GLU A 107 -3.94 -4.25 -1.07
N VAL A 108 -3.86 -3.00 -1.52
CA VAL A 108 -4.34 -1.84 -0.74
C VAL A 108 -5.86 -1.86 -0.59
N LEU A 109 -6.62 -1.96 -1.68
CA LEU A 109 -8.08 -1.94 -1.62
C LEU A 109 -8.69 -3.19 -0.98
N PRO A 110 -8.15 -4.41 -1.19
CA PRO A 110 -8.56 -5.57 -0.41
C PRO A 110 -8.35 -5.38 1.10
N ALA A 111 -7.19 -4.85 1.52
CA ALA A 111 -6.94 -4.52 2.92
C ALA A 111 -7.91 -3.45 3.45
N TYR A 112 -8.19 -2.41 2.65
CA TYR A 112 -9.13 -1.35 2.98
C TYR A 112 -10.55 -1.88 3.18
N ALA A 113 -11.04 -2.73 2.27
CA ALA A 113 -12.37 -3.32 2.33
C ALA A 113 -12.54 -4.27 3.53
N ALA A 114 -11.56 -5.17 3.75
CA ALA A 114 -11.59 -6.15 4.83
C ALA A 114 -11.63 -5.48 6.22
N ASN A 115 -10.91 -4.36 6.39
CA ASN A 115 -10.80 -3.66 7.66
C ASN A 115 -12.15 -3.09 8.17
N PHE A 116 -13.14 -2.94 7.29
CA PHE A 116 -14.48 -2.53 7.74
C PHE A 116 -15.20 -3.62 8.54
N ASN A 117 -14.78 -4.88 8.45
CA ASN A 117 -15.42 -6.05 9.06
C ASN A 117 -16.91 -6.18 8.64
N LYS A 118 -17.19 -5.97 7.35
CA LYS A 118 -18.55 -6.00 6.76
C LYS A 118 -18.71 -7.02 5.62
N GLY A 119 -17.75 -7.93 5.43
CA GLY A 119 -17.77 -8.90 4.33
C GLY A 119 -17.55 -8.27 2.96
N LEU A 120 -16.88 -7.11 2.91
CA LEU A 120 -16.60 -6.37 1.68
C LEU A 120 -15.30 -6.85 1.04
N THR A 121 -15.25 -6.75 -0.27
CA THR A 121 -14.06 -6.96 -1.11
C THR A 121 -13.67 -5.67 -1.82
N ALA A 122 -12.52 -5.64 -2.50
CA ALA A 122 -12.13 -4.47 -3.29
C ALA A 122 -13.17 -4.10 -4.37
N LYS A 123 -13.92 -5.07 -4.91
CA LYS A 123 -14.97 -4.83 -5.90
C LYS A 123 -16.16 -4.05 -5.36
N ASP A 124 -16.34 -4.04 -4.03
CA ASP A 124 -17.40 -3.29 -3.38
C ASP A 124 -17.00 -1.82 -3.13
N ILE A 125 -15.72 -1.48 -3.33
CA ILE A 125 -15.19 -0.14 -3.09
C ILE A 125 -15.27 0.69 -4.37
N LEU A 126 -16.13 1.71 -4.40
CA LEU A 126 -16.12 2.69 -5.48
C LEU A 126 -14.97 3.67 -5.26
N TYR A 127 -13.99 3.68 -6.15
CA TYR A 127 -12.90 4.63 -6.12
C TYR A 127 -12.43 5.02 -7.51
N TYR A 128 -11.72 6.16 -7.58
CA TYR A 128 -10.90 6.54 -8.71
C TYR A 128 -9.54 6.96 -8.21
N GLY A 129 -8.49 6.39 -8.79
CA GLY A 129 -7.10 6.67 -8.48
C GLY A 129 -6.40 7.46 -9.58
N LYS A 130 -5.34 8.19 -9.24
CA LYS A 130 -4.42 8.80 -10.20
C LYS A 130 -3.00 8.69 -9.66
N VAL A 131 -2.06 8.31 -10.51
CA VAL A 131 -0.63 8.27 -10.16
C VAL A 131 -0.02 9.63 -10.48
N HIS A 132 0.81 10.12 -9.57
CA HIS A 132 1.59 11.34 -9.69
C HIS A 132 3.08 10.97 -9.64
N HIS A 133 3.89 11.63 -10.45
CA HIS A 133 5.31 11.33 -10.67
C HIS A 133 6.24 12.40 -10.07
N GLU A 134 5.73 13.22 -9.15
CA GLU A 134 6.43 14.37 -8.55
C GLU A 134 7.94 14.11 -8.33
N ARG A 135 8.73 15.06 -8.81
CA ARG A 135 10.18 15.10 -8.59
C ARG A 135 10.45 16.26 -7.65
N ASP A 136 10.99 15.94 -6.49
CA ASP A 136 11.56 16.94 -5.60
C ASP A 136 13.09 16.92 -5.80
N ASP A 137 13.69 18.08 -6.09
CA ASP A 137 15.12 18.17 -6.37
C ASP A 137 16.00 17.83 -5.16
N GLU A 138 15.47 17.92 -3.93
CA GLU A 138 16.18 17.60 -2.69
C GLU A 138 15.87 16.19 -2.18
N VAL A 139 14.60 15.76 -2.32
CA VAL A 139 14.11 14.50 -1.72
C VAL A 139 14.04 13.35 -2.73
N GLY A 140 14.28 13.64 -4.02
CA GLY A 140 14.28 12.67 -5.09
C GLY A 140 12.89 12.32 -5.61
N GLU A 141 12.77 11.13 -6.18
CA GLU A 141 11.55 10.69 -6.87
C GLU A 141 10.41 10.37 -5.88
N GLN A 142 9.27 11.03 -6.03
CA GLN A 142 8.09 10.85 -5.18
C GLN A 142 6.88 10.37 -5.98
N MET A 143 7.00 9.20 -6.61
CA MET A 143 5.80 8.59 -7.21
C MET A 143 4.80 8.18 -6.12
N HIS A 144 3.56 8.62 -6.27
CA HIS A 144 2.49 8.27 -5.33
C HIS A 144 1.14 8.18 -6.03
N ALA A 145 0.21 7.45 -5.41
CA ALA A 145 -1.15 7.31 -5.92
C ALA A 145 -2.14 8.05 -5.01
N HIS A 146 -2.91 8.96 -5.59
CA HIS A 146 -4.07 9.57 -4.94
C HIS A 146 -5.32 8.79 -5.29
N LEU A 147 -6.03 8.30 -4.30
CA LEU A 147 -7.29 7.60 -4.46
C LEU A 147 -8.42 8.42 -3.85
N ILE A 148 -9.50 8.62 -4.61
CA ILE A 148 -10.75 9.21 -4.12
C ILE A 148 -11.74 8.08 -3.94
N VAL A 149 -12.02 7.73 -2.69
CA VAL A 149 -12.84 6.58 -2.31
C VAL A 149 -14.20 7.06 -1.83
N SER A 150 -15.28 6.56 -2.42
CA SER A 150 -16.64 6.89 -1.99
C SER A 150 -16.87 6.46 -0.53
N ARG A 151 -17.68 7.24 0.20
CA ARG A 151 -18.19 6.83 1.52
C ARG A 151 -19.22 5.70 1.40
N LYS A 152 -19.71 5.41 0.21
CA LYS A 152 -20.64 4.31 -0.05
C LYS A 152 -19.95 3.22 -0.86
N ASP A 153 -20.39 1.99 -0.66
CA ASP A 153 -20.05 0.90 -1.56
C ASP A 153 -20.63 1.13 -2.97
N VAL A 154 -20.16 0.35 -3.94
CA VAL A 154 -20.65 0.40 -5.33
C VAL A 154 -22.17 0.24 -5.41
N ALA A 155 -22.76 -0.61 -4.56
CA ALA A 155 -24.21 -0.83 -4.49
C ALA A 155 -25.00 0.31 -3.82
N ASN A 156 -24.31 1.33 -3.29
CA ASN A 156 -24.88 2.50 -2.62
C ASN A 156 -25.69 2.17 -1.35
N LYS A 157 -25.36 1.06 -0.67
CA LYS A 157 -26.04 0.53 0.52
C LYS A 157 -25.20 0.69 1.78
N VAL A 158 -23.94 0.26 1.77
CA VAL A 158 -23.06 0.25 2.95
C VAL A 158 -22.33 1.57 3.11
N LYS A 159 -22.27 2.11 4.34
CA LYS A 159 -21.45 3.29 4.68
C LYS A 159 -20.03 2.84 5.11
N LEU A 160 -19.03 3.43 4.48
CA LEU A 160 -17.59 3.18 4.63
C LEU A 160 -16.94 4.45 5.17
N SER A 161 -16.57 4.46 6.45
CA SER A 161 -15.96 5.63 7.09
C SER A 161 -14.62 5.25 7.70
N PRO A 162 -13.50 5.39 6.98
CA PRO A 162 -12.16 5.05 7.48
C PRO A 162 -11.69 6.02 8.58
N MET A 163 -12.38 7.15 8.74
CA MET A 163 -12.11 8.15 9.77
C MET A 163 -12.87 7.89 11.09
N THR A 164 -13.66 6.82 11.18
CA THR A 164 -14.39 6.47 12.40
C THR A 164 -13.47 6.20 13.60
N ASN A 165 -13.99 6.37 14.82
CA ASN A 165 -13.29 5.99 16.06
C ASN A 165 -13.60 4.55 16.49
N HIS A 166 -14.56 3.90 15.84
CA HIS A 166 -14.90 2.50 16.08
C HIS A 166 -13.91 1.58 15.35
N ARG A 167 -13.32 0.58 16.03
CA ARG A 167 -12.35 -0.35 15.42
C ARG A 167 -12.94 -1.73 15.15
N ALA A 168 -13.56 -2.34 16.16
CA ALA A 168 -14.13 -3.68 16.07
C ALA A 168 -15.39 -3.81 16.95
N THR A 169 -16.39 -2.95 16.71
CA THR A 169 -17.60 -2.95 17.54
C THR A 169 -18.51 -4.09 17.09
N GLY A 170 -18.66 -5.13 17.93
CA GLY A 170 -19.51 -6.29 17.64
C GLY A 170 -20.96 -6.16 18.15
N LYS A 171 -21.26 -5.17 19.00
CA LYS A 171 -22.55 -5.01 19.69
C LYS A 171 -23.18 -3.64 19.43
N GLY A 172 -24.50 -3.58 19.38
CA GLY A 172 -25.28 -2.35 19.15
C GLY A 172 -25.56 -2.05 17.67
N ALA A 173 -26.09 -0.86 17.41
CA ALA A 173 -26.51 -0.41 16.07
C ALA A 173 -25.32 -0.19 15.10
N VAL A 174 -24.12 0.05 15.64
CA VAL A 174 -22.89 0.20 14.86
C VAL A 174 -22.09 -1.09 14.93
N ARG A 175 -22.19 -1.92 13.88
CA ARG A 175 -21.37 -3.12 13.71
C ARG A 175 -20.17 -2.82 12.81
N GLY A 176 -18.99 -3.27 13.22
CA GLY A 176 -17.72 -3.09 12.52
C GLY A 176 -16.92 -1.87 13.01
N GLY A 177 -16.07 -1.34 12.14
CA GLY A 177 -15.16 -0.23 12.45
C GLY A 177 -14.16 0.00 11.34
N PHE A 178 -13.08 0.73 11.61
CA PHE A 178 -11.90 0.78 10.77
C PHE A 178 -10.69 1.09 11.65
N ASP A 179 -9.72 0.19 11.71
CA ASP A 179 -8.47 0.45 12.42
C ASP A 179 -7.42 0.97 11.43
N ARG A 180 -7.17 2.29 11.49
CA ARG A 180 -6.19 2.95 10.60
C ARG A 180 -4.77 2.42 10.79
N GLU A 181 -4.40 1.99 11.98
CA GLU A 181 -3.04 1.51 12.25
C GLU A 181 -2.88 0.10 11.70
N ALA A 182 -3.88 -0.77 11.92
CA ALA A 182 -3.91 -2.09 11.32
C ALA A 182 -3.95 -2.03 9.79
N PHE A 183 -4.64 -1.03 9.21
CA PHE A 183 -4.66 -0.81 7.76
C PHE A 183 -3.25 -0.55 7.20
N VAL A 184 -2.53 0.40 7.80
CA VAL A 184 -1.19 0.79 7.29
C VAL A 184 -0.20 -0.35 7.46
N SER A 185 -0.20 -1.03 8.62
CA SER A 185 0.61 -2.24 8.83
C SER A 185 0.28 -3.35 7.83
N ALA A 186 -1.01 -3.61 7.57
CA ALA A 186 -1.40 -4.64 6.60
C ALA A 186 -0.93 -4.29 5.19
N CYS A 187 -1.04 -3.03 4.76
CA CYS A 187 -0.52 -2.60 3.47
C CYS A 187 1.00 -2.78 3.38
N GLU A 188 1.74 -2.40 4.42
CA GLU A 188 3.20 -2.60 4.49
C GLU A 188 3.59 -4.07 4.30
N GLU A 189 3.01 -4.97 5.09
CA GLU A 189 3.28 -6.41 5.00
C GLU A 189 2.90 -7.00 3.63
N ARG A 190 1.78 -6.52 3.06
CA ARG A 190 1.30 -6.95 1.74
C ARG A 190 2.22 -6.48 0.62
N PHE A 191 2.73 -5.25 0.71
CA PHE A 191 3.73 -4.73 -0.23
C PHE A 191 4.98 -5.60 -0.22
N ASP A 192 5.52 -5.88 0.98
CA ASP A 192 6.75 -6.66 1.14
C ASP A 192 6.57 -8.07 0.58
N ARG A 193 5.40 -8.68 0.80
CA ARG A 193 5.07 -10.01 0.25
C ARG A 193 4.90 -10.00 -1.28
N GLN A 194 4.21 -9.01 -1.83
CA GLN A 194 3.93 -8.96 -3.27
C GLN A 194 5.19 -8.65 -4.09
N THR A 195 6.05 -7.77 -3.57
CA THR A 195 7.25 -7.28 -4.29
C THR A 195 8.52 -8.01 -3.89
N GLY A 196 8.52 -8.75 -2.78
CA GLY A 196 9.72 -9.33 -2.19
C GLY A 196 10.61 -8.31 -1.48
N TYR A 197 10.14 -7.08 -1.25
CA TYR A 197 10.90 -6.03 -0.57
C TYR A 197 11.30 -6.48 0.84
N LYS A 198 12.61 -6.55 1.08
CA LYS A 198 13.18 -6.92 2.39
C LYS A 198 13.31 -5.68 3.26
N ARG A 199 12.17 -5.23 3.79
CA ARG A 199 12.09 -4.05 4.65
C ARG A 199 13.03 -4.13 5.84
N GLU A 200 13.80 -3.08 6.03
CA GLU A 200 14.56 -2.93 7.26
C GLU A 200 13.62 -2.56 8.40
N PRO A 201 13.80 -3.12 9.61
CA PRO A 201 12.91 -2.83 10.72
C PRO A 201 12.72 -1.31 10.99
N GLN A 202 13.76 -0.51 10.81
CA GLN A 202 13.75 0.95 10.97
C GLN A 202 12.80 1.67 10.01
N GLU A 203 12.45 1.01 8.90
CA GLU A 203 11.54 1.52 7.87
C GLU A 203 10.08 1.12 8.14
N SER A 204 9.84 0.22 9.09
CA SER A 204 8.51 -0.26 9.41
C SER A 204 7.64 0.84 10.01
N PHE A 205 6.37 0.85 9.61
CA PHE A 205 5.36 1.75 10.16
C PHE A 205 5.32 1.68 11.69
N ALA A 206 5.40 0.47 12.25
CA ALA A 206 5.38 0.25 13.69
C ALA A 206 6.51 0.99 14.40
N TYR A 207 7.72 1.01 13.81
CA TYR A 207 8.88 1.70 14.38
C TYR A 207 8.81 3.21 14.20
N CYS A 208 8.52 3.69 13.00
CA CYS A 208 8.37 5.12 12.75
C CYS A 208 7.29 5.73 13.65
N ARG A 209 6.21 4.98 13.90
CA ARG A 209 5.14 5.39 14.82
C ARG A 209 5.62 5.44 16.27
N ALA A 210 6.36 4.44 16.75
CA ALA A 210 6.90 4.41 18.11
C ALA A 210 7.86 5.59 18.35
N LEU A 211 8.75 5.86 17.40
CA LEU A 211 9.63 7.04 17.40
C LEU A 211 8.83 8.35 17.47
N LYS A 212 7.82 8.52 16.59
CA LYS A 212 7.01 9.73 16.55
C LYS A 212 6.20 9.96 17.83
N LYS A 213 5.75 8.89 18.49
CA LYS A 213 5.05 8.95 19.78
C LYS A 213 5.98 9.16 20.98
N GLY A 214 7.29 9.06 20.79
CA GLY A 214 8.27 9.12 21.89
C GLY A 214 8.14 7.95 22.87
N ASP A 215 7.60 6.81 22.43
CA ASP A 215 7.37 5.64 23.28
C ASP A 215 8.67 4.84 23.44
N VAL A 216 9.49 5.26 24.42
CA VAL A 216 10.82 4.72 24.68
C VAL A 216 10.78 3.21 24.97
N GLU A 217 9.73 2.73 25.63
CA GLU A 217 9.59 1.29 25.93
C GLU A 217 9.27 0.49 24.67
N ALA A 218 8.34 0.94 23.83
CA ALA A 218 8.06 0.31 22.54
C ALA A 218 9.29 0.30 21.62
N ILE A 219 10.06 1.40 21.59
CA ILE A 219 11.32 1.49 20.84
C ILE A 219 12.33 0.45 21.34
N ARG A 220 12.51 0.34 22.68
CA ARG A 220 13.42 -0.64 23.30
C ARG A 220 12.97 -2.08 23.06
N GLN A 221 11.68 -2.35 23.15
CA GLN A 221 11.11 -3.68 22.89
C GLN A 221 11.33 -4.09 21.43
N GLN A 222 11.03 -3.21 20.47
CA GLN A 222 11.30 -3.47 19.06
C GLN A 222 12.81 -3.62 18.78
N ALA A 223 13.68 -2.86 19.45
CA ALA A 223 15.12 -3.04 19.33
C ALA A 223 15.58 -4.43 19.83
N ARG A 224 14.99 -4.94 20.90
CA ARG A 224 15.27 -6.29 21.43
C ARG A 224 14.76 -7.39 20.49
N GLU A 225 13.52 -7.27 20.02
CA GLU A 225 12.93 -8.21 19.06
C GLU A 225 13.75 -8.25 17.76
N ARG A 226 14.26 -7.10 17.28
CA ARG A 226 15.18 -7.02 16.14
C ARG A 226 16.49 -7.74 16.38
N ALA A 227 17.15 -7.48 17.52
CA ALA A 227 18.40 -8.14 17.84
C ALA A 227 18.22 -9.67 17.90
N ALA A 228 17.08 -10.13 18.42
CA ALA A 228 16.72 -11.54 18.42
C ALA A 228 16.47 -12.08 17.00
N LEU A 229 15.69 -11.38 16.17
CA LEU A 229 15.36 -11.80 14.80
C LEU A 229 16.61 -11.84 13.91
N GLU A 230 17.49 -10.83 14.03
CA GLU A 230 18.74 -10.75 13.28
C GLU A 230 19.73 -11.84 13.73
N ALA A 231 19.81 -12.11 15.03
CA ALA A 231 20.58 -13.23 15.55
C ALA A 231 20.05 -14.57 15.02
N GLN A 232 18.73 -14.75 14.99
CA GLN A 232 18.08 -15.96 14.48
C GLN A 232 18.32 -16.13 12.98
N ARG A 233 18.22 -15.05 12.19
CA ARG A 233 18.50 -15.08 10.74
C ARG A 233 19.96 -15.41 10.46
N LYS A 234 20.91 -14.76 11.16
CA LYS A 234 22.34 -15.09 11.05
C LYS A 234 22.62 -16.55 11.43
N GLN A 235 21.90 -17.09 12.42
CA GLN A 235 22.02 -18.48 12.81
C GLN A 235 21.48 -19.43 11.75
N GLN A 236 20.34 -19.12 11.13
CA GLN A 236 19.77 -19.88 10.01
C GLN A 236 20.66 -19.84 8.77
N GLU A 237 21.20 -18.68 8.41
CA GLU A 237 22.15 -18.52 7.29
C GLU A 237 23.41 -19.38 7.51
N LYS A 238 24.00 -19.34 8.72
CA LYS A 238 25.13 -20.20 9.08
C LYS A 238 24.80 -21.70 9.04
N GLN A 239 23.58 -22.08 9.45
CA GLN A 239 23.14 -23.47 9.39
C GLN A 239 22.95 -23.94 7.94
N ALA A 240 22.34 -23.12 7.09
CA ALA A 240 22.16 -23.41 5.66
C ALA A 240 23.51 -23.56 4.95
N GLU A 241 24.46 -22.66 5.24
CA GLU A 241 25.80 -22.70 4.66
C GLU A 241 26.58 -23.96 5.09
N LYS A 242 26.50 -24.35 6.37
CA LYS A 242 27.07 -25.62 6.85
C LYS A 242 26.45 -26.84 6.18
N MET A 243 25.13 -26.86 6.01
CA MET A 243 24.46 -27.98 5.31
C MET A 243 24.90 -28.09 3.86
N LYS A 244 25.04 -26.95 3.17
CA LYS A 244 25.52 -26.90 1.79
C LYS A 244 26.95 -27.45 1.67
N GLN A 245 27.86 -27.00 2.52
CA GLN A 245 29.24 -27.51 2.55
C GLN A 245 29.31 -29.01 2.83
N GLN A 246 28.47 -29.53 3.75
CA GLN A 246 28.41 -30.97 4.03
C GLN A 246 27.88 -31.78 2.83
N GLN A 247 26.89 -31.25 2.10
CA GLN A 247 26.41 -31.88 0.86
C GLN A 247 27.48 -31.92 -0.22
N GLU A 248 28.18 -30.80 -0.45
CA GLU A 248 29.28 -30.70 -1.41
C GLU A 248 30.42 -31.67 -1.08
N GLN A 249 30.79 -31.78 0.20
CA GLN A 249 31.79 -32.74 0.67
C GLN A 249 31.36 -34.20 0.46
N LYS A 250 30.09 -34.53 0.74
CA LYS A 250 29.55 -35.88 0.49
C LYS A 250 29.54 -36.23 -0.99
N GLN A 251 29.12 -35.29 -1.85
CA GLN A 251 29.13 -35.49 -3.31
C GLN A 251 30.55 -35.68 -3.84
N ALA A 252 31.51 -34.87 -3.38
CA ALA A 252 32.92 -35.02 -3.77
C ALA A 252 33.51 -36.38 -3.34
N GLN A 253 33.18 -36.85 -2.12
CA GLN A 253 33.60 -38.17 -1.64
C GLN A 253 32.98 -39.32 -2.44
N GLU A 254 31.70 -39.22 -2.83
CA GLU A 254 31.04 -40.22 -3.69
C GLU A 254 31.61 -40.26 -5.11
N LEU A 255 31.92 -39.09 -5.70
CA LEU A 255 32.59 -38.97 -6.99
C LEU A 255 33.99 -39.60 -6.97
N GLY A 256 34.80 -39.32 -5.95
CA GLY A 256 36.12 -39.94 -5.78
C GLY A 256 36.05 -41.46 -5.60
N ARG A 257 35.05 -41.96 -4.86
CA ARG A 257 34.82 -43.42 -4.70
C ARG A 257 34.40 -44.10 -6.01
N ARG A 258 33.64 -43.42 -6.87
CA ARG A 258 33.24 -43.93 -8.20
C ARG A 258 34.42 -43.99 -9.16
N GLN A 259 35.29 -42.98 -9.18
CA GLN A 259 36.50 -42.96 -10.04
C GLN A 259 37.49 -44.07 -9.65
N ASN A 260 37.72 -44.30 -8.35
CA ASN A 260 38.59 -45.40 -7.88
C ASN A 260 38.07 -46.81 -8.19
N ARG A 261 36.75 -46.99 -8.40
CA ARG A 261 36.16 -48.27 -8.82
C ARG A 261 36.28 -48.53 -10.32
N GLY A 262 36.47 -47.49 -11.13
CA GLY A 262 36.64 -47.60 -12.60
C GLY A 262 38.04 -47.98 -13.05
N ILE A 263 39.07 -47.78 -12.21
CA ILE A 263 40.49 -48.01 -12.56
C ILE A 263 40.95 -49.45 -12.27
N ARG A 264 40.12 -50.27 -11.59
CA ARG A 264 40.43 -51.68 -11.25
C ARG A 264 39.89 -52.71 -12.27
N ARG A 265 39.79 -52.37 -13.56
CA ARG A 265 39.47 -53.33 -14.63
C ARG A 265 40.58 -53.39 -15.65
#